data_AF-A0A165YRZ0-F1
#
_entry.id   AF-A0A165YRZ0-F1
#
_cell.length_a   1.000
_cell.length_b   1.000
_cell.length_c   1.000
_cell.angle_alpha   90.00
_cell.angle_beta   90.00
_cell.angle_gamma   90.00
#
_symmetry.space_group_name_H-M   'P 1'
#
loop_
_entity.id
_entity.type
_entity.pdbx_description
1 polymer ?
#
loop_
_entity_poly.entity_id
_entity_poly.type
_entity_poly.pdbx_seq_one_letter_code
_entity_poly.pdbx_strand_id
1 'polypeptide(L)'
;MFPPLRILSRPALAAFLCTLCATVIAEDYTVPSGWHNTVSNATRSERMNSAWHAADDVQNRINSSLGIPMDGNDEAGSRIALVFAYQDYYSGNVFRKNQVIDNTLRLYEAGISALDDESLTYSIVVYGLAEVAAYLAYHDTGRLELARRNFDTAYVDFITPSAAQSGEYPRAPLTSNTTCRSTLGGLLFHEHGANSTNLAVLTTTIGIWVTLSARLAESTPGNTTYLTTAEQSIQFMQTHIINPSSASALVSDQFDVYHCTAFSDATPWAKDIGPYIEGLSIVANITQNQNYIQMLNMLVPLVVVVPEWHDSSGVLIEDSTYSKGTMIRGLLEARLRNPSNTDMVRLIDSYITLQYNAVVSNALIGDTNDYKVSWLGHGPANYSTVGNVDALDVLNAAFVITPTNSSQSNTTNPTEPASATNPVHKHAPIGAIVGGVVGSISVIAALVLLGFLYLRSRRRARELPVLDDRLEPFITDTSPRTRRTVPAEKGGLQQRVALLHQSHDSSPPTSPSSPALDAARRTSTAQARPSVGDSGALHAIERRLDNLMHALAVHGEAEDDPPVYDGDADHALNRNNDGHV
;
A
#
# COMPACT_ATOMS: atom_id res chain seq x y z
N MET A 1 -22.36 -38.07 28.83
CA MET A 1 -23.68 -37.79 29.44
C MET A 1 -23.89 -36.28 29.31
N PHE A 2 -24.53 -35.84 28.21
CA PHE A 2 -24.77 -34.42 27.93
C PHE A 2 -26.08 -33.98 28.59
N PRO A 3 -26.17 -32.76 29.17
CA PRO A 3 -27.41 -32.28 29.77
C PRO A 3 -28.45 -31.95 28.69
N PRO A 4 -29.75 -32.07 29.01
CA PRO A 4 -30.83 -31.80 28.06
C PRO A 4 -30.91 -30.30 27.74
N LEU A 5 -31.01 -29.97 26.44
CA LEU A 5 -31.28 -28.61 25.96
C LEU A 5 -32.63 -28.11 26.52
N ARG A 6 -32.59 -27.08 27.35
CA ARG A 6 -33.80 -26.36 27.78
C ARG A 6 -34.30 -25.47 26.64
N ILE A 7 -35.54 -25.71 26.22
CA ILE A 7 -36.26 -24.90 25.24
C ILE A 7 -36.46 -23.49 25.83
N LEU A 8 -35.72 -22.50 25.31
CA LEU A 8 -35.88 -21.09 25.68
C LEU A 8 -37.32 -20.62 25.37
N SER A 9 -37.92 -19.95 26.34
CA SER A 9 -39.29 -19.44 26.22
C SER A 9 -39.40 -18.36 25.13
N ARG A 10 -40.52 -18.34 24.40
CA ARG A 10 -40.81 -17.42 23.28
C ARG A 10 -40.58 -15.91 23.52
N PRO A 11 -40.76 -15.33 24.73
CA PRO A 11 -40.46 -13.91 24.92
C PRO A 11 -38.95 -13.59 24.93
N ALA A 12 -38.08 -14.56 25.24
CA ALA A 12 -36.63 -14.35 25.23
C ALA A 12 -36.07 -14.24 23.80
N LEU A 13 -36.67 -14.91 22.82
CA LEU A 13 -36.26 -14.85 21.41
C LEU A 13 -36.62 -13.49 20.77
N ALA A 14 -37.76 -12.90 21.17
CA ALA A 14 -38.17 -11.57 20.69
C ALA A 14 -37.31 -10.45 21.30
N ALA A 15 -36.93 -10.58 22.58
CA ALA A 15 -35.97 -9.67 23.19
C ALA A 15 -34.59 -9.76 22.50
N PHE A 16 -34.11 -10.97 22.18
CA PHE A 16 -32.81 -11.17 21.50
C PHE A 16 -32.77 -10.64 20.06
N LEU A 17 -33.91 -10.68 19.33
CA LEU A 17 -34.03 -10.12 17.99
C LEU A 17 -34.12 -8.58 17.97
N CYS A 18 -34.57 -7.94 19.06
CA CYS A 18 -34.56 -6.48 19.20
C CYS A 18 -33.20 -5.91 19.64
N THR A 19 -32.34 -6.70 20.29
CA THR A 19 -30.98 -6.25 20.67
C THR A 19 -29.93 -6.38 19.57
N LEU A 20 -30.30 -6.92 18.39
CA LEU A 20 -29.47 -6.94 17.18
C LEU A 20 -29.68 -5.69 16.31
N CYS A 21 -30.07 -4.56 16.91
CA CYS A 21 -29.73 -3.25 16.34
C CYS A 21 -28.20 -3.12 16.46
N ALA A 22 -27.48 -3.74 15.52
CA ALA A 22 -26.06 -3.51 15.33
C ALA A 22 -25.87 -2.00 15.30
N THR A 23 -25.22 -1.46 16.33
CA THR A 23 -24.75 -0.10 16.32
C THR A 23 -23.78 -0.01 15.16
N VAL A 24 -24.23 0.53 14.03
CA VAL A 24 -23.34 0.95 12.97
C VAL A 24 -22.56 2.10 13.57
N ILE A 25 -21.34 1.81 14.04
CA ILE A 25 -20.37 2.87 14.35
C ILE A 25 -20.04 3.45 12.98
N ALA A 26 -20.65 4.58 12.66
CA ALA A 26 -20.23 5.34 11.49
C ALA A 26 -18.82 5.84 11.80
N GLU A 27 -17.88 5.56 10.90
CA GLU A 27 -16.52 6.08 11.01
C GLU A 27 -16.56 7.61 10.97
N ASP A 28 -15.81 8.25 11.87
CA ASP A 28 -15.79 9.70 12.00
C ASP A 28 -14.71 10.28 11.08
N TYR A 29 -15.13 10.70 9.88
CA TYR A 29 -14.29 11.43 8.93
C TYR A 29 -14.42 12.95 9.09
N THR A 30 -14.91 13.45 10.22
CA THR A 30 -14.95 14.89 10.42
C THR A 30 -13.54 15.44 10.48
N VAL A 31 -13.29 16.52 9.74
CA VAL A 31 -12.02 17.25 9.81
C VAL A 31 -11.89 17.81 11.23
N PRO A 32 -10.86 17.45 12.00
CA PRO A 32 -10.71 17.91 13.37
C PRO A 32 -10.73 19.44 13.46
N SER A 33 -11.56 19.98 14.35
CA SER A 33 -11.73 21.45 14.48
C SER A 33 -10.48 22.20 14.93
N GLY A 34 -9.50 21.50 15.52
CA GLY A 34 -8.20 22.07 15.89
C GLY A 34 -7.24 22.23 14.70
N TRP A 35 -7.53 21.61 13.57
CA TRP A 35 -6.71 21.76 12.37
C TRP A 35 -6.84 23.17 11.79
N HIS A 36 -5.70 23.73 11.41
CA HIS A 36 -5.60 25.04 10.78
C HIS A 36 -5.10 24.90 9.34
N ASN A 37 -5.45 25.85 8.48
CA ASN A 37 -4.99 25.88 7.08
C ASN A 37 -5.32 24.57 6.31
N THR A 38 -6.50 24.00 6.50
CA THR A 38 -6.99 22.82 5.77
C THR A 38 -7.48 23.13 4.35
N VAL A 39 -7.43 24.41 3.95
CA VAL A 39 -7.75 24.90 2.61
C VAL A 39 -6.55 25.69 2.07
N SER A 40 -6.41 25.74 0.75
CA SER A 40 -5.35 26.53 0.11
C SER A 40 -5.83 27.09 -1.22
N ASN A 41 -5.43 28.33 -1.49
CA ASN A 41 -5.72 29.03 -2.73
C ASN A 41 -4.71 28.71 -3.85
N ALA A 42 -3.66 27.93 -3.54
CA ALA A 42 -2.68 27.52 -4.52
C ALA A 42 -3.33 26.62 -5.57
N THR A 43 -3.24 27.06 -6.83
CA THR A 43 -3.68 26.33 -8.00
C THR A 43 -2.90 25.03 -8.17
N ARG A 44 -3.44 24.09 -8.98
CA ARG A 44 -2.74 22.85 -9.32
C ARG A 44 -1.34 23.12 -9.91
N SER A 45 -1.23 24.11 -10.79
CA SER A 45 0.04 24.46 -11.44
C SER A 45 1.05 25.02 -10.43
N GLU A 46 0.64 25.88 -9.50
CA GLU A 46 1.54 26.39 -8.45
C GLU A 46 2.05 25.24 -7.56
N ARG A 47 1.18 24.32 -7.14
CA ARG A 47 1.58 23.14 -6.34
C ARG A 47 2.54 22.22 -7.10
N MET A 48 2.26 21.98 -8.38
CA MET A 48 3.12 21.19 -9.26
C MET A 48 4.49 21.85 -9.45
N ASN A 49 4.54 23.18 -9.62
CA ASN A 49 5.80 23.92 -9.71
C ASN A 49 6.61 23.82 -8.42
N SER A 50 5.97 23.92 -7.24
CA SER A 50 6.67 23.68 -5.96
C SER A 50 7.30 22.29 -5.90
N ALA A 51 6.55 21.26 -6.33
CA ALA A 51 7.06 19.89 -6.38
C ALA A 51 8.23 19.73 -7.36
N TRP A 52 8.13 20.37 -8.53
CA TRP A 52 9.18 20.34 -9.55
C TRP A 52 10.47 21.00 -9.08
N HIS A 53 10.37 22.20 -8.50
CA HIS A 53 11.56 22.90 -8.03
C HIS A 53 12.25 22.18 -6.86
N ALA A 54 11.48 21.60 -5.94
CA ALA A 54 12.02 20.76 -4.88
C ALA A 54 12.78 19.54 -5.45
N ALA A 55 12.20 18.88 -6.46
CA ALA A 55 12.85 17.75 -7.13
C ALA A 55 14.11 18.15 -7.92
N ASP A 56 14.11 19.32 -8.56
CA ASP A 56 15.30 19.87 -9.23
C ASP A 56 16.44 20.10 -8.24
N ASP A 57 16.15 20.67 -7.06
CA ASP A 57 17.17 20.94 -6.05
C ASP A 57 17.75 19.64 -5.47
N VAL A 58 16.93 18.60 -5.25
CA VAL A 58 17.44 17.26 -4.89
C VAL A 58 18.31 16.70 -6.02
N GLN A 59 17.84 16.73 -7.26
CA GLN A 59 18.56 16.17 -8.42
C GLN A 59 19.91 16.86 -8.64
N ASN A 60 19.97 18.18 -8.52
CA ASN A 60 21.19 18.97 -8.70
C ASN A 60 22.28 18.65 -7.66
N ARG A 61 21.90 18.03 -6.53
CA ARG A 61 22.82 17.66 -5.45
C ARG A 61 23.23 16.19 -5.51
N ILE A 62 22.62 15.38 -6.38
CA ILE A 62 22.97 13.98 -6.54
C ILE A 62 24.39 13.87 -7.10
N ASN A 63 25.23 13.13 -6.38
CA ASN A 63 26.53 12.73 -6.91
C ASN A 63 26.30 11.62 -7.93
N SER A 64 26.63 11.88 -9.19
CA SER A 64 26.36 10.94 -10.30
C SER A 64 27.08 9.59 -10.17
N SER A 65 28.14 9.50 -9.37
CA SER A 65 28.84 8.23 -9.08
C SER A 65 28.23 7.45 -7.91
N LEU A 66 27.46 8.12 -7.04
CA LEU A 66 26.82 7.50 -5.87
C LEU A 66 25.32 7.26 -6.08
N GLY A 67 24.67 8.02 -6.96
CA GLY A 67 23.23 7.94 -7.18
C GLY A 67 22.38 8.65 -6.13
N ILE A 68 23.02 9.29 -5.16
CA ILE A 68 22.43 10.05 -4.04
C ILE A 68 23.21 11.33 -3.76
N PRO A 69 22.60 12.31 -3.06
CA PRO A 69 23.33 13.44 -2.52
C PRO A 69 24.37 13.03 -1.47
N MET A 70 25.39 13.86 -1.27
CA MET A 70 26.50 13.58 -0.33
C MET A 70 26.08 13.52 1.14
N ASP A 71 24.96 14.15 1.51
CA ASP A 71 24.36 14.08 2.86
C ASP A 71 23.29 12.98 2.96
N GLY A 72 23.05 12.22 1.88
CA GLY A 72 22.14 11.07 1.87
C GLY A 72 22.71 9.89 2.65
N ASN A 73 21.81 9.14 3.29
CA ASN A 73 22.10 7.81 3.84
C ASN A 73 21.82 6.71 2.80
N ASP A 74 22.04 5.46 3.20
CA ASP A 74 21.73 4.24 2.45
C ASP A 74 20.27 4.16 1.95
N GLU A 75 19.32 4.66 2.72
CA GLU A 75 17.92 4.72 2.30
C GLU A 75 17.64 5.76 1.21
N ALA A 76 18.46 6.81 1.10
CA ALA A 76 18.19 7.97 0.25
C ALA A 76 17.97 7.59 -1.22
N GLY A 77 18.73 6.63 -1.75
CA GLY A 77 18.66 6.26 -3.17
C GLY A 77 17.30 5.70 -3.55
N SER A 78 16.84 4.70 -2.80
CA SER A 78 15.53 4.09 -2.99
C SER A 78 14.39 5.10 -2.82
N ARG A 79 14.49 6.00 -1.82
CA ARG A 79 13.48 7.03 -1.54
C ARG A 79 13.40 8.09 -2.64
N ILE A 80 14.54 8.59 -3.11
CA ILE A 80 14.63 9.54 -4.22
C ILE A 80 14.08 8.91 -5.51
N ALA A 81 14.52 7.70 -5.86
CA ALA A 81 14.04 7.00 -7.06
C ALA A 81 12.52 6.81 -7.02
N LEU A 82 11.99 6.42 -5.86
CA LEU A 82 10.57 6.20 -5.63
C LEU A 82 9.74 7.50 -5.77
N VAL A 83 10.13 8.57 -5.08
CA VAL A 83 9.37 9.84 -5.10
C VAL A 83 9.47 10.54 -6.46
N PHE A 84 10.61 10.43 -7.15
CA PHE A 84 10.79 10.96 -8.51
C PHE A 84 9.94 10.21 -9.53
N ALA A 85 9.93 8.87 -9.47
CA ALA A 85 9.09 8.07 -10.33
C ALA A 85 7.60 8.38 -10.09
N TYR A 86 7.17 8.53 -8.84
CA TYR A 86 5.78 8.91 -8.56
C TYR A 86 5.43 10.34 -9.00
N GLN A 87 6.37 11.30 -8.91
CA GLN A 87 6.16 12.63 -9.48
C GLN A 87 5.88 12.55 -10.99
N ASP A 88 6.71 11.82 -11.72
CA ASP A 88 6.55 11.63 -13.17
C ASP A 88 5.25 10.87 -13.49
N TYR A 89 4.94 9.79 -12.76
CA TYR A 89 3.69 9.04 -12.89
C TYR A 89 2.44 9.92 -12.71
N TYR A 90 2.39 10.73 -11.66
CA TYR A 90 1.22 11.57 -11.36
C TYR A 90 1.11 12.80 -12.24
N SER A 91 2.22 13.31 -12.75
CA SER A 91 2.23 14.46 -13.63
C SER A 91 2.12 14.09 -15.11
N GLY A 92 2.28 12.82 -15.47
CA GLY A 92 2.32 12.34 -16.86
C GLY A 92 3.62 12.67 -17.59
N ASN A 93 4.66 13.12 -16.86
CA ASN A 93 5.94 13.51 -17.44
C ASN A 93 7.00 12.40 -17.31
N VAL A 94 8.16 12.62 -17.90
CA VAL A 94 9.31 11.71 -17.85
C VAL A 94 10.62 12.43 -17.51
N PHE A 95 10.53 13.61 -16.88
CA PHE A 95 11.69 14.48 -16.64
C PHE A 95 12.72 13.84 -15.72
N ARG A 96 12.28 13.00 -14.78
CA ARG A 96 13.13 12.32 -13.81
C ARG A 96 13.63 10.97 -14.29
N LYS A 97 13.18 10.47 -15.45
CA LYS A 97 13.51 9.14 -15.97
C LYS A 97 15.01 8.84 -15.98
N ASN A 98 15.83 9.74 -16.50
CA ASN A 98 17.29 9.54 -16.55
C ASN A 98 17.91 9.43 -15.15
N GLN A 99 17.45 10.25 -14.21
CA GLN A 99 17.95 10.19 -12.83
C GLN A 99 17.51 8.89 -12.14
N VAL A 100 16.25 8.48 -12.35
CA VAL A 100 15.70 7.26 -11.74
C VAL A 100 16.35 6.00 -12.34
N ILE A 101 16.25 5.80 -13.66
CA ILE A 101 16.67 4.56 -14.33
C ILE A 101 18.18 4.55 -14.61
N ASP A 102 18.68 5.57 -15.30
CA ASP A 102 20.04 5.54 -15.85
C ASP A 102 21.13 5.89 -14.83
N ASN A 103 20.74 6.44 -13.67
CA ASN A 103 21.64 6.79 -12.59
C ASN A 103 21.36 5.96 -11.32
N THR A 104 20.35 6.31 -10.51
CA THR A 104 20.19 5.74 -9.16
C THR A 104 19.90 4.23 -9.18
N LEU A 105 18.90 3.75 -9.93
CA LEU A 105 18.57 2.31 -9.98
C LEU A 105 19.68 1.50 -10.68
N ARG A 106 20.30 2.03 -11.73
CA ARG A 106 21.45 1.38 -12.38
C ARG A 106 22.64 1.21 -11.43
N LEU A 107 22.92 2.20 -10.57
CA LEU A 107 24.01 2.10 -9.59
C LEU A 107 23.68 1.11 -8.47
N TYR A 108 22.42 1.05 -8.05
CA TYR A 108 21.94 0.00 -7.14
C TYR A 108 22.14 -1.40 -7.76
N GLU A 109 21.71 -1.61 -9.00
CA GLU A 109 21.93 -2.89 -9.71
C GLU A 109 23.41 -3.26 -9.89
N ALA A 110 24.29 -2.26 -9.93
CA ALA A 110 25.73 -2.45 -10.00
C ALA A 110 26.38 -2.80 -8.65
N GLY A 111 25.60 -2.90 -7.56
CA GLY A 111 26.08 -3.24 -6.22
C GLY A 111 26.91 -2.13 -5.59
N ILE A 112 26.59 -0.86 -5.85
CA ILE A 112 27.27 0.26 -5.21
C ILE A 112 26.92 0.26 -3.72
N SER A 113 27.93 0.11 -2.86
CA SER A 113 27.76 -0.03 -1.40
C SER A 113 27.10 1.16 -0.71
N ALA A 114 27.00 2.32 -1.37
CA ALA A 114 26.27 3.47 -0.84
C ALA A 114 24.74 3.36 -1.00
N LEU A 115 24.30 2.48 -1.91
CA LEU A 115 22.90 2.26 -2.26
C LEU A 115 22.41 0.89 -1.85
N ASP A 116 23.30 -0.09 -1.86
CA ASP A 116 22.95 -1.49 -1.73
C ASP A 116 23.40 -2.04 -0.37
N ASP A 117 22.41 -2.34 0.48
CA ASP A 117 22.57 -3.13 1.69
C ASP A 117 21.75 -4.41 1.53
N GLU A 118 22.30 -5.38 0.78
CA GLU A 118 21.71 -6.70 0.60
C GLU A 118 21.56 -7.48 1.92
N SER A 119 22.13 -6.99 3.04
CA SER A 119 21.94 -7.62 4.35
C SER A 119 20.60 -7.26 5.00
N LEU A 120 19.86 -6.27 4.46
CA LEU A 120 18.57 -5.86 4.98
C LEU A 120 17.45 -6.16 3.98
N THR A 121 16.52 -7.02 4.38
CA THR A 121 15.29 -7.29 3.64
C THR A 121 14.49 -6.01 3.41
N TYR A 122 14.51 -5.09 4.38
CA TYR A 122 13.95 -3.75 4.22
C TYR A 122 14.49 -3.03 2.98
N SER A 123 15.81 -2.95 2.81
CA SER A 123 16.44 -2.24 1.68
C SER A 123 16.02 -2.85 0.35
N ILE A 124 16.11 -4.18 0.25
CA ILE A 124 15.71 -4.96 -0.94
C ILE A 124 14.26 -4.65 -1.33
N VAL A 125 13.34 -4.62 -0.36
CA VAL A 125 11.91 -4.38 -0.60
C VAL A 125 11.64 -2.93 -1.02
N VAL A 126 12.31 -1.93 -0.43
CA VAL A 126 12.14 -0.52 -0.82
C VAL A 126 12.66 -0.28 -2.24
N TYR A 127 13.79 -0.85 -2.63
CA TYR A 127 14.23 -0.82 -4.02
C TYR A 127 13.27 -1.55 -4.95
N GLY A 128 12.74 -2.71 -4.53
CA GLY A 128 11.68 -3.39 -5.27
C GLY A 128 10.48 -2.47 -5.54
N LEU A 129 10.08 -1.66 -4.56
CA LEU A 129 9.00 -0.70 -4.71
C LEU A 129 9.38 0.47 -5.65
N ALA A 130 10.61 0.97 -5.57
CA ALA A 130 11.14 1.98 -6.51
C ALA A 130 11.16 1.48 -7.95
N GLU A 131 11.52 0.21 -8.17
CA GLU A 131 11.47 -0.45 -9.49
C GLU A 131 10.04 -0.55 -10.03
N VAL A 132 9.04 -0.89 -9.18
CA VAL A 132 7.63 -0.86 -9.61
C VAL A 132 7.18 0.56 -9.94
N ALA A 133 7.53 1.56 -9.12
CA ALA A 133 7.18 2.94 -9.41
C ALA A 133 7.79 3.42 -10.74
N ALA A 134 9.04 3.05 -11.04
CA ALA A 134 9.67 3.32 -12.33
C ALA A 134 8.94 2.61 -13.49
N TYR A 135 8.48 1.37 -13.30
CA TYR A 135 7.63 0.69 -14.29
C TYR A 135 6.31 1.44 -14.52
N LEU A 136 5.65 1.89 -13.45
CA LEU A 136 4.38 2.62 -13.55
C LEU A 136 4.56 3.95 -14.30
N ALA A 137 5.63 4.69 -14.00
CA ALA A 137 5.92 5.99 -14.60
C ALA A 137 6.39 5.89 -16.07
N TYR A 138 7.21 4.89 -16.39
CA TYR A 138 7.97 4.87 -17.65
C TYR A 138 7.64 3.69 -18.57
N HIS A 139 6.77 2.78 -18.13
CA HIS A 139 6.40 1.55 -18.84
C HIS A 139 7.59 0.68 -19.24
N ASP A 140 8.70 0.75 -18.48
CA ASP A 140 9.88 -0.08 -18.69
C ASP A 140 9.70 -1.44 -18.02
N THR A 141 9.36 -2.45 -18.81
CA THR A 141 9.15 -3.82 -18.34
C THR A 141 10.38 -4.43 -17.68
N GLY A 142 11.59 -3.96 -18.00
CA GLY A 142 12.82 -4.42 -17.34
C GLY A 142 12.82 -4.06 -15.85
N ARG A 143 12.29 -2.88 -15.49
CA ARG A 143 12.12 -2.45 -14.10
C ARG A 143 11.14 -3.37 -13.35
N LEU A 144 10.03 -3.75 -13.99
CA LEU A 144 9.08 -4.70 -13.39
C LEU A 144 9.73 -6.06 -13.10
N GLU A 145 10.58 -6.57 -13.99
CA GLU A 145 11.31 -7.82 -13.75
C GLU A 145 12.33 -7.69 -12.60
N LEU A 146 12.98 -6.53 -12.45
CA LEU A 146 13.86 -6.26 -11.31
C LEU A 146 13.09 -6.14 -9.99
N ALA A 147 11.90 -5.54 -10.00
CA ALA A 147 11.00 -5.53 -8.85
C ALA A 147 10.61 -6.95 -8.42
N ARG A 148 10.30 -7.83 -9.38
CA ARG A 148 10.01 -9.25 -9.13
C ARG A 148 11.22 -9.97 -8.57
N ARG A 149 12.42 -9.70 -9.08
CA ARG A 149 13.67 -10.23 -8.52
C ARG A 149 13.85 -9.83 -7.06
N ASN A 150 13.65 -8.55 -6.73
CA ASN A 150 13.76 -8.07 -5.35
C ASN A 150 12.71 -8.70 -4.44
N PHE A 151 11.48 -8.87 -4.93
CA PHE A 151 10.47 -9.64 -4.21
C PHE A 151 10.93 -11.08 -3.94
N ASP A 152 11.42 -11.78 -4.97
CA ASP A 152 11.85 -13.19 -4.85
C ASP A 152 13.03 -13.33 -3.87
N THR A 153 13.97 -12.36 -3.87
CA THR A 153 15.06 -12.28 -2.90
C THR A 153 14.53 -12.11 -1.48
N ALA A 154 13.61 -11.16 -1.23
CA ALA A 154 13.04 -10.94 0.09
C ALA A 154 12.12 -12.09 0.55
N TYR A 155 11.46 -12.78 -0.38
CA TYR A 155 10.51 -13.85 -0.10
C TYR A 155 11.14 -15.03 0.66
N VAL A 156 12.46 -15.22 0.59
CA VAL A 156 13.15 -16.27 1.38
C VAL A 156 13.07 -16.03 2.89
N ASP A 157 12.84 -14.79 3.31
CA ASP A 157 12.70 -14.38 4.71
C ASP A 157 11.23 -14.34 5.16
N PHE A 158 10.29 -14.61 4.26
CA PHE A 158 8.85 -14.60 4.53
C PHE A 158 8.39 -15.92 5.14
N ILE A 159 7.55 -15.85 6.18
CA ILE A 159 6.95 -17.04 6.80
C ILE A 159 5.56 -17.26 6.19
N THR A 160 5.44 -18.29 5.34
CA THR A 160 4.13 -18.73 4.85
C THR A 160 3.27 -19.34 5.96
N PRO A 161 1.92 -19.32 5.87
CA PRO A 161 1.05 -19.99 6.82
C PRO A 161 1.34 -21.49 6.98
N SER A 162 1.70 -22.18 5.90
CA SER A 162 2.10 -23.60 5.95
C SER A 162 3.40 -23.81 6.71
N ALA A 163 4.40 -22.95 6.49
CA ALA A 163 5.67 -22.98 7.21
C ALA A 163 5.47 -22.71 8.71
N ALA A 164 4.60 -21.74 9.05
CA ALA A 164 4.24 -21.47 10.44
C ALA A 164 3.53 -22.67 11.11
N GLN A 165 2.67 -23.38 10.38
CA GLN A 165 1.97 -24.57 10.88
C GLN A 165 2.89 -25.78 11.07
N SER A 166 3.87 -25.98 10.18
CA SER A 166 4.85 -27.07 10.30
C SER A 166 5.97 -26.76 11.28
N GLY A 167 6.16 -25.49 11.66
CA GLY A 167 7.29 -25.04 12.47
C GLY A 167 8.60 -24.96 11.67
N GLU A 168 8.51 -24.94 10.34
CA GLU A 168 9.65 -24.83 9.42
C GLU A 168 9.90 -23.37 9.09
N TYR A 169 10.62 -22.68 9.97
CA TYR A 169 10.92 -21.27 9.78
C TYR A 169 12.19 -21.07 8.94
N PRO A 170 12.29 -19.97 8.16
CA PRO A 170 13.52 -19.62 7.44
C PRO A 170 14.75 -19.46 8.33
N ARG A 171 14.54 -19.25 9.64
CA ARG A 171 15.59 -18.99 10.64
C ARG A 171 15.69 -20.13 11.65
N ALA A 172 16.85 -20.79 11.70
CA ALA A 172 17.09 -21.93 12.59
C ALA A 172 16.85 -21.64 14.08
N PRO A 173 17.23 -20.47 14.66
CA PRO A 173 16.99 -20.18 16.07
C PRO A 173 15.51 -20.18 16.47
N LEU A 174 14.60 -19.90 15.53
CA LEU A 174 13.17 -19.82 15.81
C LEU A 174 12.54 -21.21 16.01
N THR A 175 13.02 -22.21 15.27
CA THR A 175 12.47 -23.59 15.26
C THR A 175 12.49 -24.27 16.64
N SER A 176 13.41 -23.88 17.52
CA SER A 176 13.60 -24.51 18.83
C SER A 176 12.93 -23.78 20.00
N ASN A 177 12.63 -22.48 19.84
CA ASN A 177 12.40 -21.60 20.99
C ASN A 177 11.12 -20.74 20.92
N THR A 178 10.42 -20.66 19.78
CA THR A 178 9.21 -19.84 19.70
C THR A 178 7.98 -20.53 20.30
N THR A 179 7.12 -19.75 20.97
CA THR A 179 5.78 -20.20 21.40
C THR A 179 4.68 -19.93 20.37
N CYS A 180 5.01 -19.23 19.27
CA CYS A 180 4.03 -18.65 18.35
C CYS A 180 3.41 -19.65 17.37
N ARG A 181 4.12 -20.76 17.09
CA ARG A 181 3.62 -21.83 16.21
C ARG A 181 3.04 -21.25 14.91
N SER A 182 1.76 -21.48 14.64
CA SER A 182 1.05 -21.09 13.42
C SER A 182 0.72 -19.60 13.31
N THR A 183 0.93 -18.79 14.36
CA THR A 183 0.56 -17.36 14.33
C THR A 183 1.53 -16.50 13.54
N LEU A 184 2.70 -17.03 13.16
CA LEU A 184 3.73 -16.29 12.43
C LEU A 184 3.51 -16.24 10.91
N GLY A 185 2.43 -16.84 10.39
CA GLY A 185 2.13 -16.78 8.96
C GLY A 185 1.86 -15.34 8.50
N GLY A 186 2.55 -14.88 7.46
CA GLY A 186 2.47 -13.50 6.96
C GLY A 186 3.59 -12.59 7.46
N LEU A 187 4.46 -13.07 8.34
CA LEU A 187 5.60 -12.32 8.87
C LEU A 187 6.75 -12.23 7.85
N LEU A 188 7.46 -11.11 7.86
CA LEU A 188 8.73 -10.93 7.15
C LEU A 188 9.82 -10.46 8.14
N PHE A 189 11.00 -11.09 8.12
CA PHE A 189 12.14 -10.63 8.93
C PHE A 189 12.78 -9.36 8.37
N HIS A 190 13.39 -8.57 9.26
CA HIS A 190 14.03 -7.31 8.88
C HIS A 190 15.38 -7.48 8.17
N GLU A 191 16.23 -8.36 8.69
CA GLU A 191 17.51 -8.73 8.07
C GLU A 191 17.31 -9.81 7.02
N HIS A 192 18.14 -9.81 5.98
CA HIS A 192 18.17 -10.81 4.93
C HIS A 192 19.14 -11.95 5.22
N GLY A 193 18.78 -13.16 4.76
CA GLY A 193 19.68 -14.29 4.65
C GLY A 193 19.43 -15.43 5.63
N ALA A 194 19.44 -16.67 5.12
CA ALA A 194 19.11 -17.89 5.87
C ALA A 194 20.00 -18.15 7.10
N ASN A 195 21.21 -17.58 7.13
CA ASN A 195 22.16 -17.72 8.24
C ASN A 195 22.10 -16.58 9.24
N SER A 196 21.30 -15.53 9.01
CA SER A 196 21.21 -14.44 9.99
C SER A 196 20.49 -14.95 11.24
N THR A 197 21.14 -14.74 12.39
CA THR A 197 20.61 -15.09 13.71
C THR A 197 19.74 -13.98 14.27
N ASN A 198 19.67 -12.82 13.61
CA ASN A 198 18.78 -11.76 14.00
C ASN A 198 17.35 -12.15 13.63
N LEU A 199 16.46 -12.01 14.61
CA LEU A 199 15.03 -12.29 14.47
C LEU A 199 14.20 -11.00 14.57
N ALA A 200 14.82 -9.84 14.33
CA ALA A 200 14.14 -8.56 14.33
C ALA A 200 13.00 -8.57 13.31
N VAL A 201 11.83 -8.13 13.75
CA VAL A 201 10.64 -7.98 12.94
C VAL A 201 10.14 -6.57 13.16
N LEU A 202 10.36 -5.73 12.15
CA LEU A 202 9.96 -4.32 12.17
C LEU A 202 8.71 -4.14 11.32
N THR A 203 7.79 -3.34 11.84
CA THR A 203 6.52 -3.06 11.20
C THR A 203 6.68 -2.33 9.88
N THR A 204 7.60 -1.36 9.81
CA THR A 204 7.93 -0.69 8.54
C THR A 204 8.32 -1.68 7.43
N THR A 205 9.10 -2.72 7.75
CA THR A 205 9.50 -3.75 6.78
C THR A 205 8.29 -4.54 6.26
N ILE A 206 7.38 -4.94 7.15
CA ILE A 206 6.16 -5.66 6.73
C ILE A 206 5.23 -4.74 5.95
N GLY A 207 5.06 -3.47 6.35
CA GLY A 207 4.20 -2.51 5.65
C GLY A 207 4.67 -2.27 4.20
N ILE A 208 5.97 -2.08 3.99
CA ILE A 208 6.55 -1.92 2.65
C ILE A 208 6.46 -3.23 1.86
N TRP A 209 6.61 -4.38 2.52
CA TRP A 209 6.38 -5.69 1.89
C TRP A 209 4.96 -5.89 1.41
N VAL A 210 3.95 -5.49 2.20
CA VAL A 210 2.54 -5.47 1.76
C VAL A 210 2.40 -4.59 0.52
N THR A 211 3.01 -3.39 0.54
CA THR A 211 2.96 -2.45 -0.60
C THR A 211 3.55 -3.05 -1.87
N LEU A 212 4.78 -3.55 -1.81
CA LEU A 212 5.47 -4.17 -2.95
C LEU A 212 4.66 -5.33 -3.50
N SER A 213 4.20 -6.23 -2.63
CA SER A 213 3.39 -7.39 -2.98
C SER A 213 2.09 -6.98 -3.67
N ALA A 214 1.39 -5.97 -3.14
CA ALA A 214 0.15 -5.49 -3.72
C ALA A 214 0.36 -4.82 -5.10
N ARG A 215 1.41 -4.01 -5.24
CA ARG A 215 1.77 -3.37 -6.52
C ARG A 215 2.18 -4.39 -7.58
N LEU A 216 2.93 -5.42 -7.22
CA LEU A 216 3.26 -6.52 -8.11
C LEU A 216 2.02 -7.32 -8.51
N ALA A 217 1.11 -7.59 -7.58
CA ALA A 217 -0.16 -8.26 -7.87
C ALA A 217 -1.01 -7.46 -8.89
N GLU A 218 -1.06 -6.13 -8.74
CA GLU A 218 -1.75 -5.25 -9.69
C GLU A 218 -1.08 -5.26 -11.08
N SER A 219 0.25 -5.21 -11.10
CA SER A 219 1.04 -5.09 -12.33
C SER A 219 1.19 -6.41 -13.08
N THR A 220 0.95 -7.55 -12.42
CA THR A 220 1.11 -8.90 -12.99
C THR A 220 -0.17 -9.73 -12.84
N PRO A 221 -1.27 -9.32 -13.49
CA PRO A 221 -2.55 -10.02 -13.36
C PRO A 221 -2.41 -11.50 -13.72
N GLY A 222 -2.88 -12.37 -12.83
CA GLY A 222 -2.81 -13.83 -12.96
C GLY A 222 -1.73 -14.49 -12.10
N ASN A 223 -0.74 -13.75 -11.60
CA ASN A 223 0.17 -14.27 -10.58
C ASN A 223 -0.43 -14.06 -9.19
N THR A 224 -1.02 -15.11 -8.63
CA THR A 224 -1.70 -15.06 -7.33
C THR A 224 -0.74 -15.03 -6.14
N THR A 225 0.55 -15.34 -6.33
CA THR A 225 1.55 -15.37 -5.26
C THR A 225 1.67 -14.00 -4.60
N TYR A 226 1.78 -12.93 -5.39
CA TYR A 226 1.95 -11.57 -4.85
C TYR A 226 0.72 -11.12 -4.05
N LEU A 227 -0.49 -11.36 -4.57
CA LEU A 227 -1.73 -11.01 -3.86
C LEU A 227 -1.86 -11.81 -2.56
N THR A 228 -1.64 -13.13 -2.63
CA THR A 228 -1.72 -14.03 -1.48
C THR A 228 -0.73 -13.60 -0.39
N THR A 229 0.47 -13.22 -0.79
CA THR A 229 1.51 -12.73 0.13
C THR A 229 1.09 -11.43 0.82
N ALA A 230 0.57 -10.46 0.05
CA ALA A 230 0.06 -9.20 0.59
C ALA A 230 -1.07 -9.44 1.61
N GLU A 231 -2.05 -10.29 1.27
CA GLU A 231 -3.17 -10.62 2.15
C GLU A 231 -2.70 -11.30 3.46
N GLN A 232 -1.74 -12.21 3.38
CA GLN A 232 -1.18 -12.88 4.56
C GLN A 232 -0.47 -11.89 5.48
N SER A 233 0.35 -10.99 4.94
CA SER A 233 1.00 -9.94 5.74
C SER A 233 0.01 -8.92 6.31
N ILE A 234 -1.06 -8.59 5.57
CA ILE A 234 -2.15 -7.75 6.08
C ILE A 234 -2.79 -8.40 7.31
N GLN A 235 -3.13 -9.68 7.23
CA GLN A 235 -3.74 -10.43 8.33
C GLN A 235 -2.81 -10.54 9.53
N PHE A 236 -1.51 -10.77 9.29
CA PHE A 236 -0.50 -10.79 10.34
C PHE A 236 -0.45 -9.45 11.09
N MET A 237 -0.28 -8.34 10.37
CA MET A 237 -0.22 -7.00 10.97
C MET A 237 -1.50 -6.64 11.72
N GLN A 238 -2.68 -6.93 11.14
CA GLN A 238 -3.96 -6.69 11.79
C GLN A 238 -4.09 -7.45 13.12
N THR A 239 -3.60 -8.68 13.16
CA THR A 239 -3.76 -9.55 14.34
C THR A 239 -2.78 -9.19 15.45
N HIS A 240 -1.57 -8.76 15.09
CA HIS A 240 -0.44 -8.75 16.01
C HIS A 240 0.20 -7.38 16.26
N ILE A 241 0.04 -6.44 15.32
CA ILE A 241 0.81 -5.18 15.30
C ILE A 241 -0.10 -3.96 15.42
N ILE A 242 -1.25 -3.99 14.74
CA ILE A 242 -2.18 -2.86 14.68
C ILE A 242 -3.20 -2.98 15.82
N ASN A 243 -3.35 -1.92 16.61
CA ASN A 243 -4.31 -1.82 17.69
C ASN A 243 -5.20 -0.57 17.53
N PRO A 244 -6.32 -0.69 16.80
CA PRO A 244 -7.20 0.46 16.53
C PRO A 244 -7.93 0.97 17.78
N SER A 245 -7.86 0.24 18.90
CA SER A 245 -8.49 0.66 20.17
C SER A 245 -7.65 1.66 20.96
N SER A 246 -6.42 1.96 20.53
CA SER A 246 -5.50 2.85 21.23
C SER A 246 -4.84 3.82 20.25
N ALA A 247 -5.29 5.08 20.20
CA ALA A 247 -4.69 6.08 19.31
C ALA A 247 -3.19 6.28 19.57
N SER A 248 -2.75 6.26 20.85
CA SER A 248 -1.35 6.42 21.25
C SER A 248 -0.48 5.17 21.06
N ALA A 249 -1.08 4.05 20.69
CA ALA A 249 -0.41 2.79 20.44
C ALA A 249 -1.05 2.09 19.25
N LEU A 250 -1.40 2.89 18.23
CA LEU A 250 -2.16 2.44 17.07
C LEU A 250 -1.42 1.34 16.31
N VAL A 251 -0.09 1.43 16.30
CA VAL A 251 0.82 0.50 15.66
C VAL A 251 2.02 0.29 16.57
N SER A 252 2.49 -0.94 16.71
CA SER A 252 3.78 -1.23 17.35
C SER A 252 4.89 -1.20 16.30
N ASP A 253 6.04 -0.59 16.59
CA ASP A 253 7.20 -0.62 15.67
C ASP A 253 7.75 -2.04 15.52
N GLN A 254 7.68 -2.87 16.57
CA GLN A 254 8.33 -4.19 16.58
C GLN A 254 7.38 -5.30 17.03
N PHE A 255 7.73 -6.53 16.64
CA PHE A 255 7.05 -7.74 17.08
C PHE A 255 8.03 -8.75 17.70
N ASP A 256 7.70 -9.25 18.89
CA ASP A 256 8.49 -10.26 19.59
C ASP A 256 8.07 -11.66 19.12
N VAL A 257 8.93 -12.30 18.34
CA VAL A 257 8.69 -13.66 17.81
C VAL A 257 8.86 -14.79 18.83
N TYR A 258 9.35 -14.52 20.03
CA TYR A 258 9.41 -15.51 21.11
C TYR A 258 8.11 -15.52 21.91
N HIS A 259 7.59 -14.32 22.22
CA HIS A 259 6.42 -14.11 23.07
C HIS A 259 5.12 -13.91 22.30
N CYS A 260 5.19 -13.72 20.98
CA CYS A 260 4.05 -13.58 20.07
C CYS A 260 3.22 -12.34 20.33
N THR A 261 3.90 -11.27 20.72
CA THR A 261 3.29 -10.01 21.13
C THR A 261 4.01 -8.86 20.47
N ALA A 262 3.26 -7.84 20.08
CA ALA A 262 3.82 -6.53 19.82
C ALA A 262 4.58 -6.01 21.06
N PHE A 263 5.65 -5.25 20.82
CA PHE A 263 6.34 -4.53 21.89
C PHE A 263 5.43 -3.41 22.41
N SER A 264 5.12 -3.43 23.71
CA SER A 264 4.18 -2.48 24.32
C SER A 264 4.77 -1.09 24.57
N ASP A 265 6.09 -0.97 24.51
CA ASP A 265 6.87 0.23 24.84
C ASP A 265 7.46 0.94 23.62
N ALA A 266 7.26 0.41 22.42
CA ALA A 266 7.76 1.03 21.21
C ALA A 266 6.88 2.21 20.81
N THR A 267 7.49 3.39 20.67
CA THR A 267 6.81 4.58 20.14
C THR A 267 6.34 4.29 18.72
N PRO A 268 5.04 4.45 18.41
CA PRO A 268 4.55 4.28 17.04
C PRO A 268 5.23 5.30 16.13
N TRP A 269 5.59 4.94 14.90
CA TRP A 269 6.04 5.91 13.88
C TRP A 269 5.11 5.95 12.67
N ALA A 270 4.99 7.11 12.02
CA ALA A 270 4.15 7.24 10.83
C ALA A 270 4.63 6.33 9.68
N LYS A 271 5.94 6.07 9.58
CA LYS A 271 6.55 5.12 8.62
C LYS A 271 6.14 3.66 8.80
N ASP A 272 5.58 3.30 9.94
CA ASP A 272 5.14 1.93 10.22
C ASP A 272 3.79 1.64 9.58
N ILE A 273 2.94 2.67 9.43
CA ILE A 273 1.56 2.50 8.95
C ILE A 273 1.33 3.05 7.55
N GLY A 274 2.09 4.05 7.09
CA GLY A 274 1.92 4.65 5.76
C GLY A 274 1.95 3.62 4.62
N PRO A 275 3.05 2.86 4.47
CA PRO A 275 3.13 1.78 3.47
C PRO A 275 2.04 0.70 3.67
N TYR A 276 1.69 0.37 4.91
CA TYR A 276 0.61 -0.57 5.16
C TYR A 276 -0.73 -0.09 4.57
N ILE A 277 -1.09 1.19 4.76
CA ILE A 277 -2.30 1.79 4.16
C ILE A 277 -2.20 1.78 2.63
N GLU A 278 -1.04 2.10 2.06
CA GLU A 278 -0.80 2.03 0.62
C GLU A 278 -1.14 0.63 0.09
N GLY A 279 -0.48 -0.40 0.62
CA GLY A 279 -0.69 -1.78 0.23
C GLY A 279 -2.12 -2.28 0.48
N LEU A 280 -2.70 -1.97 1.64
CA LEU A 280 -4.08 -2.34 1.99
C LEU A 280 -5.10 -1.72 1.02
N SER A 281 -4.90 -0.46 0.60
CA SER A 281 -5.76 0.20 -0.37
C SER A 281 -5.75 -0.49 -1.74
N ILE A 282 -4.58 -0.93 -2.18
CA ILE A 282 -4.40 -1.68 -3.43
C ILE A 282 -5.09 -3.04 -3.31
N VAL A 283 -4.85 -3.79 -2.23
CA VAL A 283 -5.47 -5.11 -2.02
C VAL A 283 -7.00 -5.00 -1.92
N ALA A 284 -7.52 -4.01 -1.19
CA ALA A 284 -8.96 -3.76 -1.11
C ALA A 284 -9.57 -3.49 -2.50
N ASN A 285 -8.89 -2.70 -3.33
CA ASN A 285 -9.33 -2.43 -4.70
C ASN A 285 -9.27 -3.68 -5.61
N ILE A 286 -8.20 -4.48 -5.52
CA ILE A 286 -8.06 -5.71 -6.32
C ILE A 286 -9.07 -6.78 -5.90
N THR A 287 -9.39 -6.90 -4.61
CA THR A 287 -10.20 -8.01 -4.10
C THR A 287 -11.68 -7.63 -3.95
N GLN A 288 -11.99 -6.33 -3.80
CA GLN A 288 -13.30 -5.84 -3.40
C GLN A 288 -13.78 -6.47 -2.07
N ASN A 289 -12.85 -6.93 -1.24
CA ASN A 289 -13.12 -7.59 0.03
C ASN A 289 -13.55 -6.55 1.08
N GLN A 290 -14.77 -6.71 1.59
CA GLN A 290 -15.37 -5.78 2.56
C GLN A 290 -14.57 -5.66 3.86
N ASN A 291 -13.85 -6.71 4.27
CA ASN A 291 -13.02 -6.64 5.48
C ASN A 291 -11.85 -5.68 5.31
N TYR A 292 -11.17 -5.68 4.15
CA TYR A 292 -10.07 -4.76 3.88
C TYR A 292 -10.56 -3.32 3.68
N ILE A 293 -11.72 -3.15 3.03
CA ILE A 293 -12.38 -1.84 2.91
C ILE A 293 -12.75 -1.30 4.29
N GLN A 294 -13.35 -2.12 5.15
CA GLN A 294 -13.70 -1.71 6.52
C GLN A 294 -12.45 -1.36 7.34
N MET A 295 -11.36 -2.10 7.14
CA MET A 295 -10.10 -1.82 7.82
C MET A 295 -9.49 -0.48 7.38
N LEU A 296 -9.51 -0.15 6.08
CA LEU A 296 -9.13 1.18 5.59
C LEU A 296 -10.02 2.26 6.19
N ASN A 297 -11.33 1.99 6.21
CA ASN A 297 -12.31 2.95 6.72
C ASN A 297 -12.05 3.30 8.19
N MET A 298 -11.65 2.30 8.99
CA MET A 298 -11.26 2.46 10.39
C MET A 298 -9.90 3.13 10.56
N LEU A 299 -8.89 2.77 9.76
CA LEU A 299 -7.51 3.23 9.98
C LEU A 299 -7.28 4.68 9.52
N VAL A 300 -7.84 5.09 8.37
CA VAL A 300 -7.63 6.43 7.82
C VAL A 300 -7.95 7.55 8.82
N PRO A 301 -9.12 7.58 9.49
CA PRO A 301 -9.42 8.65 10.44
C PRO A 301 -8.56 8.58 11.70
N LEU A 302 -8.07 7.39 12.09
CA LEU A 302 -7.20 7.24 13.26
C LEU A 302 -5.78 7.75 13.01
N VAL A 303 -5.19 7.45 11.84
CA VAL A 303 -3.77 7.77 11.59
C VAL A 303 -3.51 9.26 11.48
N VAL A 304 -4.49 10.06 11.06
CA VAL A 304 -4.33 11.52 10.89
C VAL A 304 -4.45 12.29 12.21
N VAL A 305 -4.74 11.62 13.32
CA VAL A 305 -4.91 12.25 14.65
C VAL A 305 -4.07 11.60 15.76
N VAL A 306 -3.10 10.75 15.41
CA VAL A 306 -2.20 10.13 16.41
C VAL A 306 -1.38 11.23 17.10
N PRO A 307 -1.55 11.44 18.43
CA PRO A 307 -0.93 12.55 19.14
C PRO A 307 0.61 12.54 19.14
N GLU A 308 1.21 11.36 19.01
CA GLU A 308 2.66 11.19 18.95
C GLU A 308 3.24 11.68 17.62
N TRP A 309 2.43 11.69 16.56
CA TRP A 309 2.85 12.06 15.21
C TRP A 309 2.52 13.51 14.87
N HIS A 310 1.56 14.11 15.57
CA HIS A 310 0.99 15.40 15.23
C HIS A 310 1.08 16.39 16.38
N ASP A 311 1.26 17.67 16.07
CA ASP A 311 1.00 18.74 17.03
C ASP A 311 -0.51 18.96 17.21
N SER A 312 -0.88 19.92 18.07
CA SER A 312 -2.29 20.28 18.30
C SER A 312 -2.99 20.87 17.08
N SER A 313 -2.24 21.31 16.06
CA SER A 313 -2.77 21.83 14.80
C SER A 313 -2.89 20.76 13.72
N GLY A 314 -2.46 19.52 13.98
CA GLY A 314 -2.49 18.42 13.03
C GLY A 314 -1.28 18.36 12.10
N VAL A 315 -0.24 19.16 12.31
CA VAL A 315 0.99 19.10 11.49
C VAL A 315 1.85 17.94 11.96
N LEU A 316 2.41 17.16 11.04
CA LEU A 316 3.33 16.08 11.38
C LEU A 316 4.61 16.62 12.03
N ILE A 317 4.94 16.14 13.23
CA ILE A 317 6.10 16.57 14.05
C ILE A 317 7.24 15.55 14.08
N GLU A 318 7.05 14.38 13.48
CA GLU A 318 8.11 13.38 13.40
C GLU A 318 9.23 13.86 12.49
N ASP A 319 10.41 14.10 13.06
CA ASP A 319 11.63 14.47 12.32
C ASP A 319 12.56 13.27 12.10
N SER A 320 12.00 12.05 12.18
CA SER A 320 12.70 10.83 11.84
C SER A 320 12.84 10.70 10.31
N THR A 321 13.93 10.03 9.89
CA THR A 321 14.31 9.91 8.48
C THR A 321 13.21 9.28 7.63
N TYR A 322 12.73 10.02 6.64
CA TYR A 322 11.73 9.62 5.63
C TYR A 322 10.40 9.10 6.20
N SER A 323 9.99 9.55 7.39
CA SER A 323 8.76 9.04 8.02
C SER A 323 7.51 9.67 7.41
N LYS A 324 7.50 11.00 7.35
CA LYS A 324 6.29 11.77 7.02
C LYS A 324 5.82 11.55 5.59
N GLY A 325 6.74 11.48 4.63
CA GLY A 325 6.41 11.29 3.22
C GLY A 325 5.66 9.97 2.96
N THR A 326 6.03 8.90 3.67
CA THR A 326 5.41 7.57 3.49
C THR A 326 3.95 7.52 3.94
N MET A 327 3.62 8.21 5.04
CA MET A 327 2.24 8.35 5.49
C MET A 327 1.39 9.06 4.43
N ILE A 328 1.91 10.15 3.89
CA ILE A 328 1.20 10.98 2.91
C ILE A 328 0.95 10.20 1.63
N ARG A 329 1.93 9.40 1.19
CA ARG A 329 1.78 8.51 0.03
C ARG A 329 0.71 7.43 0.25
N GLY A 330 0.71 6.78 1.42
CA GLY A 330 -0.31 5.79 1.75
C GLY A 330 -1.73 6.37 1.77
N LEU A 331 -1.89 7.56 2.36
CA LEU A 331 -3.18 8.27 2.37
C LEU A 331 -3.60 8.71 0.96
N LEU A 332 -2.68 9.19 0.13
CA LEU A 332 -2.98 9.54 -1.26
C LEU A 332 -3.52 8.32 -2.03
N GLU A 333 -2.90 7.16 -1.89
CA GLU A 333 -3.35 5.93 -2.55
C GLU A 333 -4.72 5.45 -2.05
N ALA A 334 -4.97 5.52 -0.74
CA ALA A 334 -6.30 5.27 -0.18
C ALA A 334 -7.36 6.20 -0.79
N ARG A 335 -7.06 7.50 -0.92
CA ARG A 335 -7.95 8.50 -1.54
C ARG A 335 -8.21 8.20 -3.02
N LEU A 336 -7.17 7.88 -3.79
CA LEU A 336 -7.30 7.60 -5.24
C LEU A 336 -8.14 6.35 -5.51
N ARG A 337 -8.07 5.33 -4.64
CA ARG A 337 -8.77 4.06 -4.83
C ARG A 337 -10.17 4.00 -4.24
N ASN A 338 -10.54 4.98 -3.42
CA ASN A 338 -11.86 5.03 -2.77
C ASN A 338 -12.63 6.33 -3.09
N PRO A 339 -12.79 6.72 -4.37
CA PRO A 339 -13.41 7.99 -4.74
C PRO A 339 -14.90 8.08 -4.35
N SER A 340 -15.56 6.95 -4.15
CA SER A 340 -16.97 6.88 -3.73
C SER A 340 -17.18 7.21 -2.25
N ASN A 341 -16.15 7.07 -1.41
CA ASN A 341 -16.21 7.46 0.00
C ASN A 341 -15.86 8.95 0.12
N THR A 342 -16.84 9.81 -0.19
CA THR A 342 -16.64 11.27 -0.23
C THR A 342 -16.18 11.88 1.09
N ASP A 343 -16.49 11.23 2.22
CA ASP A 343 -16.10 11.71 3.54
C ASP A 343 -14.61 11.38 3.82
N MET A 344 -14.16 10.17 3.49
CA MET A 344 -12.74 9.80 3.51
C MET A 344 -11.91 10.70 2.59
N VAL A 345 -12.38 10.92 1.35
CA VAL A 345 -11.72 11.83 0.40
C VAL A 345 -11.58 13.23 0.99
N ARG A 346 -12.66 13.78 1.57
CA ARG A 346 -12.63 15.12 2.18
C ARG A 346 -11.64 15.21 3.33
N LEU A 347 -11.57 14.18 4.18
CA LEU A 347 -10.62 14.14 5.29
C LEU A 347 -9.17 14.11 4.78
N ILE A 348 -8.86 13.21 3.85
CA ILE A 348 -7.51 13.07 3.28
C ILE A 348 -7.08 14.34 2.53
N ASP A 349 -7.96 14.91 1.70
CA ASP A 349 -7.68 16.13 0.95
C ASP A 349 -7.39 17.33 1.89
N SER A 350 -8.16 17.43 2.99
CA SER A 350 -7.95 18.45 4.04
C SER A 350 -6.63 18.26 4.77
N TYR A 351 -6.29 17.00 5.10
CA TYR A 351 -5.05 16.65 5.78
C TYR A 351 -3.82 16.90 4.91
N ILE A 352 -3.82 16.44 3.65
CA ILE A 352 -2.72 16.70 2.70
C ILE A 352 -2.56 18.20 2.44
N THR A 353 -3.66 18.95 2.33
CA THR A 353 -3.61 20.41 2.16
C THR A 353 -3.02 21.11 3.38
N LEU A 354 -3.34 20.63 4.59
CA LEU A 354 -2.74 21.12 5.84
C LEU A 354 -1.23 20.89 5.85
N GLN A 355 -0.77 19.66 5.54
CA GLN A 355 0.67 19.37 5.50
C GLN A 355 1.38 20.19 4.41
N TYR A 356 0.77 20.32 3.23
CA TYR A 356 1.29 21.16 2.14
C TYR A 356 1.50 22.59 2.62
N ASN A 357 0.49 23.19 3.24
CA ASN A 357 0.58 24.57 3.75
C ASN A 357 1.68 24.72 4.81
N ALA A 358 1.85 23.74 5.70
CA ALA A 358 2.93 23.74 6.69
C ALA A 358 4.32 23.66 6.03
N VAL A 359 4.49 22.77 5.03
CA VAL A 359 5.73 22.62 4.27
C VAL A 359 6.10 23.92 3.56
N VAL A 360 5.19 24.51 2.79
CA VAL A 360 5.52 25.72 1.99
C VAL A 360 5.64 26.99 2.84
N SER A 361 4.97 27.07 3.99
CA SER A 361 4.99 28.28 4.83
C SER A 361 6.07 28.27 5.90
N ASN A 362 6.36 27.10 6.48
CA ASN A 362 7.23 27.00 7.66
C ASN A 362 8.55 26.27 7.36
N ALA A 363 8.49 25.22 6.52
CA ALA A 363 9.66 24.39 6.25
C ALA A 363 10.55 24.95 5.14
N LEU A 364 10.02 25.80 4.26
CA LEU A 364 10.78 26.45 3.19
C LEU A 364 11.94 27.29 3.75
N ILE A 365 13.12 27.18 3.14
CA ILE A 365 14.33 27.86 3.58
C ILE A 365 14.56 29.14 2.77
N GLY A 366 14.08 30.27 3.30
CA GLY A 366 14.23 31.56 2.62
C GLY A 366 13.53 31.57 1.25
N ASP A 367 14.22 32.08 0.22
CA ASP A 367 13.72 32.13 -1.16
C ASP A 367 14.29 30.97 -2.03
N THR A 368 14.73 29.87 -1.40
CA THR A 368 15.19 28.66 -2.12
C THR A 368 14.04 27.66 -2.32
N ASN A 369 14.31 26.50 -2.93
CA ASN A 369 13.38 25.36 -2.91
C ASN A 369 13.89 24.23 -2.00
N ASP A 370 14.73 24.58 -1.03
CA ASP A 370 15.19 23.68 0.00
C ASP A 370 14.19 23.67 1.17
N TYR A 371 13.90 22.48 1.71
CA TYR A 371 12.99 22.32 2.85
C TYR A 371 13.69 21.77 4.08
N LYS A 372 13.29 22.27 5.26
CA LYS A 372 13.67 21.75 6.57
C LYS A 372 13.00 20.40 6.82
N VAL A 373 13.62 19.59 7.67
CA VAL A 373 13.01 18.35 8.18
C VAL A 373 11.74 18.67 8.98
N SER A 374 11.76 19.65 9.88
CA SER A 374 10.58 20.03 10.67
C SER A 374 9.61 20.93 9.88
N TRP A 375 8.37 20.47 9.73
CA TRP A 375 7.29 21.23 9.10
C TRP A 375 6.65 22.29 10.01
N LEU A 376 7.08 22.34 11.28
CA LEU A 376 6.83 23.47 12.17
C LEU A 376 7.80 24.63 11.93
N GLY A 377 8.79 24.45 11.06
CA GLY A 377 9.80 25.46 10.74
C GLY A 377 10.95 25.57 11.74
N HIS A 378 10.96 24.75 12.79
CA HIS A 378 12.10 24.58 13.69
C HIS A 378 13.29 23.89 13.00
N GLY A 379 14.44 23.92 13.66
CA GLY A 379 15.67 23.31 13.16
C GLY A 379 16.50 24.26 12.29
N PRO A 380 17.63 23.77 11.75
CA PRO A 380 18.58 24.60 11.06
C PRO A 380 18.09 24.93 9.63
N ALA A 381 18.45 26.12 9.15
CA ALA A 381 18.08 26.63 7.84
C ALA A 381 19.10 26.21 6.76
N ASN A 382 19.41 24.91 6.70
CA ASN A 382 20.28 24.32 5.68
C ASN A 382 19.56 23.19 4.95
N TYR A 383 19.97 22.97 3.71
CA TYR A 383 19.53 21.81 2.93
C TYR A 383 19.74 20.51 3.72
N SER A 384 18.76 19.63 3.60
CA SER A 384 18.83 18.24 4.00
C SER A 384 18.11 17.40 2.95
N THR A 385 18.75 16.32 2.50
CA THR A 385 18.12 15.36 1.59
C THR A 385 16.85 14.77 2.18
N VAL A 386 16.84 14.46 3.48
CA VAL A 386 15.65 13.97 4.19
C VAL A 386 14.51 14.99 4.12
N GLY A 387 14.77 16.24 4.49
CA GLY A 387 13.75 17.29 4.50
C GLY A 387 13.12 17.54 3.13
N ASN A 388 13.94 17.53 2.07
CA ASN A 388 13.45 17.73 0.70
C ASN A 388 12.68 16.53 0.15
N VAL A 389 13.15 15.30 0.41
CA VAL A 389 12.45 14.09 -0.05
C VAL A 389 11.10 13.94 0.66
N ASP A 390 11.03 14.17 1.98
CA ASP A 390 9.76 14.16 2.72
C ASP A 390 8.80 15.27 2.27
N ALA A 391 9.32 16.48 2.03
CA ALA A 391 8.52 17.57 1.47
C ALA A 391 7.98 17.18 0.08
N LEU A 392 8.79 16.53 -0.75
CA LEU A 392 8.41 16.18 -2.12
C LEU A 392 7.23 15.20 -2.19
N ASP A 393 7.13 14.23 -1.27
CA ASP A 393 5.93 13.37 -1.17
C ASP A 393 4.65 14.19 -0.92
N VAL A 394 4.71 15.19 -0.03
CA VAL A 394 3.57 16.09 0.23
C VAL A 394 3.27 16.98 -0.96
N LEU A 395 4.29 17.59 -1.57
CA LEU A 395 4.13 18.48 -2.71
C LEU A 395 3.53 17.71 -3.90
N ASN A 396 3.97 16.47 -4.12
CA ASN A 396 3.40 15.59 -5.13
C ASN A 396 1.93 15.28 -4.84
N ALA A 397 1.62 14.85 -3.62
CA ALA A 397 0.24 14.54 -3.23
C ALA A 397 -0.68 15.77 -3.35
N ALA A 398 -0.18 16.95 -2.98
CA ALA A 398 -0.93 18.20 -3.00
C ALA A 398 -1.39 18.60 -4.41
N PHE A 399 -0.54 18.44 -5.44
CA PHE A 399 -0.98 18.75 -6.80
C PHE A 399 -1.94 17.68 -7.35
N VAL A 400 -1.82 16.42 -6.92
CA VAL A 400 -2.71 15.34 -7.35
C VAL A 400 -4.14 15.52 -6.84
N ILE A 401 -4.32 15.92 -5.58
CA ILE A 401 -5.65 16.14 -4.99
C ILE A 401 -6.31 17.44 -5.47
N THR A 402 -5.54 18.35 -6.08
CA THR A 402 -6.07 19.62 -6.56
C THR A 402 -6.76 19.42 -7.90
N PRO A 403 -8.01 19.87 -8.07
CA PRO A 403 -8.70 19.76 -9.34
C PRO A 403 -7.87 20.35 -10.49
N THR A 404 -7.70 19.59 -11.56
CA THR A 404 -7.29 20.12 -12.86
C THR A 404 -8.40 21.08 -13.23
N ASN A 405 -8.17 22.39 -13.14
CA ASN A 405 -9.19 23.39 -13.48
C ASN A 405 -9.72 23.06 -14.87
N SER A 406 -10.89 22.43 -14.92
CA SER A 406 -11.62 22.23 -16.17
C SER A 406 -11.80 23.62 -16.71
N SER A 407 -11.17 23.87 -17.86
CA SER A 407 -11.09 25.14 -18.57
C SER A 407 -12.28 25.97 -18.16
N GLN A 408 -12.02 26.99 -17.34
CA GLN A 408 -13.01 27.95 -16.87
C GLN A 408 -13.75 28.32 -18.14
N SER A 409 -14.93 27.71 -18.36
CA SER A 409 -15.61 27.83 -19.63
C SER A 409 -15.92 29.30 -19.65
N ASN A 410 -15.17 30.04 -20.47
CA ASN A 410 -15.39 31.44 -20.76
C ASN A 410 -16.77 31.45 -21.40
N THR A 411 -17.79 31.40 -20.55
CA THR A 411 -19.15 31.80 -20.85
C THR A 411 -18.98 33.29 -21.04
N THR A 412 -18.56 33.61 -22.25
CA THR A 412 -18.70 34.90 -22.87
C THR A 412 -20.11 35.33 -22.56
N ASN A 413 -20.24 36.23 -21.58
CA ASN A 413 -21.49 36.89 -21.27
C ASN A 413 -22.05 37.41 -22.60
N PRO A 414 -23.15 36.86 -23.14
CA PRO A 414 -23.82 37.56 -24.20
C PRO A 414 -24.35 38.82 -23.53
N THR A 415 -23.85 39.96 -24.01
CA THR A 415 -24.38 41.27 -23.67
C THR A 415 -25.86 41.25 -24.04
N GLU A 416 -26.75 41.13 -23.05
CA GLU A 416 -28.19 41.21 -23.25
C GLU A 416 -28.69 42.59 -22.78
N PRO A 417 -29.46 43.32 -23.61
CA PRO A 417 -30.08 44.58 -23.22
C PRO A 417 -31.23 44.34 -22.24
N ALA A 418 -31.38 45.28 -21.32
CA ALA A 418 -32.38 45.29 -20.26
C ALA A 418 -33.82 44.98 -20.73
N SER A 419 -34.49 44.02 -20.08
CA SER A 419 -35.86 44.13 -19.55
C SER A 419 -36.33 42.84 -18.85
N ALA A 420 -36.93 43.02 -17.66
CA ALA A 420 -37.88 42.16 -16.92
C ALA A 420 -37.93 40.65 -17.28
N THR A 421 -37.81 39.69 -16.35
CA THR A 421 -38.77 39.42 -15.26
C THR A 421 -38.20 38.28 -14.38
N ASN A 422 -38.40 38.33 -13.06
CA ASN A 422 -37.93 37.34 -12.06
C ASN A 422 -38.38 35.89 -12.34
N PRO A 423 -37.48 34.88 -12.27
CA PRO A 423 -37.87 33.50 -12.04
C PRO A 423 -37.63 33.09 -10.58
N VAL A 424 -38.71 32.63 -9.95
CA VAL A 424 -38.73 32.03 -8.61
C VAL A 424 -38.04 30.66 -8.65
N HIS A 425 -36.88 30.53 -8.00
CA HIS A 425 -36.24 29.24 -7.78
C HIS A 425 -37.02 28.44 -6.73
N LYS A 426 -37.52 27.26 -7.11
CA LYS A 426 -38.19 26.32 -6.21
C LYS A 426 -37.13 25.41 -5.58
N HIS A 427 -37.04 25.44 -4.25
CA HIS A 427 -36.25 24.49 -3.48
C HIS A 427 -36.76 23.06 -3.71
N ALA A 428 -35.84 22.13 -3.97
CA ALA A 428 -36.16 20.70 -4.00
C ALA A 428 -36.55 20.23 -2.58
N PRO A 429 -37.69 19.53 -2.41
CA PRO A 429 -38.16 19.10 -1.10
C PRO A 429 -37.32 17.92 -0.59
N ILE A 430 -36.38 18.22 0.31
CA ILE A 430 -35.56 17.25 1.07
C ILE A 430 -36.42 16.18 1.77
N GLY A 431 -37.70 16.48 2.05
CA GLY A 431 -38.65 15.54 2.65
C GLY A 431 -38.95 14.27 1.82
N ALA A 432 -38.77 14.30 0.50
CA ALA A 432 -39.07 13.14 -0.35
C ALA A 432 -38.01 12.02 -0.23
N ILE A 433 -36.75 12.38 0.02
CA ILE A 433 -35.64 11.42 0.13
C ILE A 433 -35.68 10.72 1.50
N VAL A 434 -35.97 11.46 2.57
CA VAL A 434 -36.09 10.89 3.93
C VAL A 434 -37.34 10.00 4.04
N GLY A 435 -38.44 10.34 3.35
CA GLY A 435 -39.65 9.51 3.31
C GLY A 435 -39.46 8.15 2.62
N GLY A 436 -38.60 8.08 1.59
CA GLY A 436 -38.32 6.84 0.85
C GLY A 436 -37.61 5.76 1.69
N VAL A 437 -36.65 6.18 2.52
CA VAL A 437 -35.84 5.25 3.33
C VAL A 437 -36.65 4.68 4.50
N VAL A 438 -37.48 5.51 5.15
CA VAL A 438 -38.34 5.03 6.25
C VAL A 438 -39.47 4.12 5.74
N GLY A 439 -39.97 4.39 4.52
CA GLY A 439 -40.97 3.57 3.86
C GLY A 439 -40.46 2.17 3.49
N SER A 440 -39.24 2.05 2.96
CA SER A 440 -38.69 0.76 2.53
C SER A 440 -38.43 -0.18 3.72
N ILE A 441 -37.92 0.35 4.83
CA ILE A 441 -37.67 -0.43 6.06
C ILE A 441 -38.97 -1.02 6.61
N SER A 442 -40.07 -0.26 6.56
CA SER A 442 -41.38 -0.72 7.02
C SER A 442 -41.94 -1.86 6.16
N VAL A 443 -41.74 -1.81 4.85
CA VAL A 443 -42.19 -2.86 3.91
C VAL A 443 -41.35 -4.14 4.08
N ILE A 444 -40.03 -4.02 4.21
CA ILE A 444 -39.14 -5.17 4.43
C ILE A 444 -39.48 -5.86 5.75
N ALA A 445 -39.69 -5.09 6.84
CA ALA A 445 -40.10 -5.64 8.13
C ALA A 445 -41.44 -6.38 8.04
N ALA A 446 -42.42 -5.85 7.32
CA ALA A 446 -43.72 -6.50 7.11
C ALA A 446 -43.60 -7.81 6.30
N LEU A 447 -42.76 -7.83 5.25
CA LEU A 447 -42.51 -9.03 4.44
C LEU A 447 -41.81 -10.13 5.22
N VAL A 448 -40.82 -9.77 6.05
CA VAL A 448 -40.13 -10.73 6.94
C VAL A 448 -41.11 -11.29 7.97
N LEU A 449 -41.97 -10.45 8.56
CA LEU A 449 -42.99 -10.89 9.52
C LEU A 449 -44.00 -11.85 8.86
N LEU A 450 -44.48 -11.53 7.66
CA LEU A 450 -45.39 -12.38 6.88
C LEU A 450 -44.74 -13.72 6.51
N GLY A 451 -43.48 -13.70 6.04
CA GLY A 451 -42.70 -14.90 5.74
C GLY A 451 -42.53 -15.79 6.97
N PHE A 452 -42.25 -15.20 8.13
CA PHE A 452 -42.13 -15.93 9.39
C PHE A 452 -43.46 -16.57 9.82
N LEU A 453 -44.58 -15.85 9.69
CA LEU A 453 -45.92 -16.38 9.99
C LEU A 453 -46.31 -17.52 9.04
N TYR A 454 -45.96 -17.42 7.76
CA TYR A 454 -46.19 -18.46 6.75
C TYR A 454 -45.36 -19.72 7.02
N LEU A 455 -44.08 -19.58 7.36
CA LEU A 455 -43.24 -20.74 7.75
C LEU A 455 -43.76 -21.40 9.03
N ARG A 456 -44.31 -20.62 9.96
CA ARG A 456 -44.91 -21.13 11.19
C ARG A 456 -46.21 -21.88 10.96
N SER A 457 -47.08 -21.42 10.07
CA SER A 457 -48.31 -22.15 9.72
C SER A 457 -47.98 -23.49 9.06
N ARG A 458 -46.95 -23.51 8.21
CA ARG A 458 -46.50 -24.73 7.52
C ARG A 458 -45.91 -25.79 8.46
N ARG A 459 -45.27 -25.38 9.56
CA ARG A 459 -44.77 -26.32 10.59
C ARG A 459 -45.91 -26.95 11.40
N ARG A 460 -47.00 -26.23 11.65
CA ARG A 460 -48.17 -26.77 12.39
C ARG A 460 -48.99 -27.75 11.58
N ALA A 461 -48.96 -27.69 10.24
CA ALA A 461 -49.68 -28.61 9.37
C ALA A 461 -48.99 -29.99 9.20
N ARG A 462 -47.81 -30.22 9.81
CA ARG A 462 -47.05 -31.47 9.67
C ARG A 462 -47.13 -32.43 10.86
N GLU A 463 -47.91 -32.10 11.89
CA GLU A 463 -48.17 -33.02 13.00
C GLU A 463 -49.41 -33.86 12.69
N LEU A 464 -49.23 -34.89 11.86
CA LEU A 464 -50.13 -36.05 11.81
C LEU A 464 -49.69 -37.05 12.90
N PRO A 465 -50.62 -37.65 13.66
CA PRO A 465 -50.28 -38.61 14.70
C PRO A 465 -49.79 -39.91 14.06
N VAL A 466 -48.48 -40.17 14.18
CA VAL A 466 -47.88 -41.46 13.81
C VAL A 466 -48.01 -42.39 15.01
N LEU A 467 -48.69 -43.51 14.76
CA LEU A 467 -48.93 -44.61 15.68
C LEU A 467 -47.58 -45.25 16.08
N ASP A 468 -47.37 -45.40 17.38
CA ASP A 468 -46.22 -46.01 18.02
C ASP A 468 -46.27 -47.53 17.82
N ASP A 469 -45.28 -48.10 17.15
CA ASP A 469 -45.06 -49.55 17.18
C ASP A 469 -43.62 -49.87 17.59
N ARG A 470 -43.59 -50.68 18.63
CA ARG A 470 -42.52 -50.95 19.58
C ARG A 470 -41.91 -52.29 19.21
N LEU A 471 -40.59 -52.39 19.08
CA LEU A 471 -39.83 -53.62 19.34
C LEU A 471 -38.32 -53.34 19.47
N GLU A 472 -37.72 -54.13 20.34
CA GLU A 472 -36.49 -53.93 21.09
C GLU A 472 -35.34 -54.82 20.47
N PRO A 473 -34.21 -55.11 21.14
CA PRO A 473 -32.85 -54.84 20.65
C PRO A 473 -32.03 -56.09 20.29
N PHE A 474 -30.85 -55.91 19.67
CA PHE A 474 -29.80 -56.95 19.70
C PHE A 474 -28.40 -56.37 19.98
N ILE A 475 -27.73 -57.11 20.87
CA ILE A 475 -26.38 -56.95 21.46
C ILE A 475 -25.30 -57.53 20.53
N THR A 476 -24.02 -57.37 20.96
CA THR A 476 -22.80 -58.17 20.67
C THR A 476 -21.99 -57.74 19.42
N ASP A 477 -20.66 -57.67 19.40
CA ASP A 477 -19.63 -58.30 20.26
C ASP A 477 -18.24 -57.61 20.17
N THR A 478 -17.36 -58.12 21.01
CA THR A 478 -16.01 -57.74 21.44
C THR A 478 -14.92 -58.43 20.60
N SER A 479 -13.74 -57.82 20.36
CA SER A 479 -12.44 -58.54 20.38
C SER A 479 -11.20 -57.61 20.31
N PRO A 480 -10.07 -57.93 20.99
CA PRO A 480 -8.89 -57.08 21.12
C PRO A 480 -7.58 -57.62 20.46
N ARG A 481 -6.57 -56.74 20.40
CA ARG A 481 -5.12 -57.00 20.64
C ARG A 481 -4.27 -57.64 19.51
N THR A 482 -3.25 -56.88 19.04
CA THR A 482 -1.89 -57.44 18.86
C THR A 482 -0.79 -56.41 19.15
N ARG A 483 0.15 -56.83 20.00
CA ARG A 483 1.38 -56.20 20.47
C ARG A 483 2.54 -56.75 19.64
N ARG A 484 3.51 -55.93 19.21
CA ARG A 484 4.83 -56.44 18.79
C ARG A 484 5.96 -55.48 19.16
N THR A 485 7.03 -56.06 19.69
CA THR A 485 8.18 -55.45 20.36
C THR A 485 9.45 -55.63 19.50
N VAL A 486 10.46 -54.78 19.79
CA VAL A 486 11.81 -54.50 19.21
C VAL A 486 12.74 -55.72 18.96
N PRO A 487 13.90 -55.59 18.23
CA PRO A 487 15.21 -55.06 18.75
C PRO A 487 15.94 -54.13 17.72
N ALA A 488 16.78 -53.12 18.04
CA ALA A 488 18.03 -52.96 18.83
C ALA A 488 19.34 -53.45 18.14
N GLU A 489 20.11 -52.54 17.54
CA GLU A 489 21.57 -52.60 17.22
C GLU A 489 22.07 -51.14 17.07
N LYS A 490 22.99 -50.54 17.85
CA LYS A 490 24.43 -50.74 18.17
C LYS A 490 25.43 -50.39 17.05
N GLY A 491 26.27 -49.38 17.33
CA GLY A 491 27.62 -49.16 16.77
C GLY A 491 27.69 -48.07 15.68
N GLY A 492 28.61 -47.11 15.68
CA GLY A 492 29.80 -46.93 16.51
C GLY A 492 30.44 -45.54 16.29
N LEU A 493 31.28 -45.18 17.25
CA LEU A 493 32.19 -44.04 17.26
C LEU A 493 33.30 -44.20 16.22
N GLN A 494 33.67 -43.11 15.56
CA GLN A 494 35.09 -42.87 15.27
C GLN A 494 35.44 -41.38 15.35
N GLN A 495 36.58 -41.17 15.99
CA GLN A 495 37.16 -39.95 16.52
C GLN A 495 38.57 -39.85 15.93
N ARG A 496 38.98 -38.68 15.40
CA ARG A 496 40.35 -38.11 15.44
C ARG A 496 40.41 -36.82 14.57
N VAL A 497 40.67 -35.64 15.15
CA VAL A 497 41.98 -34.96 15.39
C VAL A 497 42.59 -34.47 14.06
N ALA A 498 42.49 -33.19 13.66
CA ALA A 498 43.21 -31.97 14.08
C ALA A 498 44.68 -31.88 13.60
N LEU A 499 45.02 -30.86 12.78
CA LEU A 499 46.21 -29.98 12.92
C LEU A 499 46.41 -28.95 11.77
N LEU A 500 46.57 -27.70 12.22
CA LEU A 500 47.30 -26.50 11.73
C LEU A 500 48.22 -26.53 10.48
N HIS A 501 48.11 -25.47 9.65
CA HIS A 501 49.16 -24.57 9.08
C HIS A 501 48.41 -23.44 8.36
N GLN A 502 48.42 -22.15 8.70
CA GLN A 502 49.44 -21.09 8.84
C GLN A 502 50.20 -20.66 7.57
N SER A 503 49.80 -19.48 7.08
CA SER A 503 50.51 -18.35 6.45
C SER A 503 51.09 -18.39 5.02
N HIS A 504 50.62 -17.37 4.26
CA HIS A 504 51.30 -16.47 3.31
C HIS A 504 52.32 -17.03 2.31
N ASP A 505 52.05 -16.86 1.00
CA ASP A 505 52.79 -15.86 0.21
C ASP A 505 52.14 -15.50 -1.14
N SER A 506 52.64 -14.40 -1.71
CA SER A 506 52.03 -13.51 -2.69
C SER A 506 52.46 -13.81 -4.14
N SER A 507 51.53 -13.75 -5.13
CA SER A 507 51.76 -13.23 -6.52
C SER A 507 50.49 -13.32 -7.40
N PRO A 508 50.30 -12.41 -8.39
CA PRO A 508 49.03 -12.21 -9.12
C PRO A 508 49.10 -12.72 -10.60
N PRO A 509 48.11 -12.45 -11.47
CA PRO A 509 47.08 -13.41 -11.85
C PRO A 509 47.23 -13.93 -13.29
N THR A 510 47.04 -15.22 -13.49
CA THR A 510 46.74 -15.80 -14.81
C THR A 510 45.25 -16.09 -14.90
N SER A 511 44.65 -15.60 -15.98
CA SER A 511 43.25 -15.67 -16.38
C SER A 511 42.56 -17.01 -16.08
N PRO A 512 41.35 -17.02 -15.50
CA PRO A 512 40.53 -18.19 -15.49
C PRO A 512 39.54 -18.18 -16.68
N SER A 513 39.72 -19.21 -17.50
CA SER A 513 38.74 -19.81 -18.39
C SER A 513 37.41 -20.12 -17.67
N SER A 514 36.31 -19.68 -18.26
CA SER A 514 34.95 -20.06 -17.89
C SER A 514 34.71 -21.57 -18.04
N PRO A 515 34.05 -22.25 -17.09
CA PRO A 515 33.39 -23.51 -17.36
C PRO A 515 31.94 -23.26 -17.82
N ALA A 516 31.61 -23.84 -18.97
CA ALA A 516 30.29 -23.89 -19.55
C ALA A 516 29.32 -24.68 -18.67
N LEU A 517 28.14 -24.10 -18.44
CA LEU A 517 26.97 -24.71 -17.82
C LEU A 517 26.06 -25.20 -18.95
N ASP A 518 26.03 -26.51 -19.16
CA ASP A 518 25.03 -27.21 -19.99
C ASP A 518 24.13 -28.02 -19.07
N ALA A 519 22.87 -27.60 -18.91
CA ALA A 519 21.68 -28.44 -18.73
C ALA A 519 20.44 -27.61 -18.34
N ALA A 520 19.82 -26.93 -19.32
CA ALA A 520 18.42 -26.51 -19.22
C ALA A 520 17.61 -27.19 -20.34
N ARG A 521 16.94 -28.27 -19.95
CA ARG A 521 16.08 -29.11 -20.78
C ARG A 521 14.79 -28.34 -21.11
N ARG A 522 14.68 -27.88 -22.35
CA ARG A 522 13.45 -27.30 -22.92
C ARG A 522 12.30 -28.30 -22.86
N THR A 523 11.22 -27.95 -22.16
CA THR A 523 9.88 -28.47 -22.45
C THR A 523 9.07 -27.34 -23.08
N SER A 524 8.90 -27.45 -24.40
CA SER A 524 7.98 -26.62 -25.17
C SER A 524 6.55 -26.99 -24.75
N THR A 525 5.88 -26.09 -24.04
CA THR A 525 4.42 -26.11 -23.89
C THR A 525 3.84 -25.10 -24.84
N ALA A 526 3.15 -25.60 -25.86
CA ALA A 526 2.37 -24.81 -26.79
C ALA A 526 1.25 -24.10 -26.00
N GLN A 527 1.25 -22.77 -26.08
CA GLN A 527 0.27 -21.89 -25.47
C GLN A 527 -1.10 -22.12 -26.14
N ALA A 528 -2.01 -22.75 -25.42
CA ALA A 528 -3.40 -22.90 -25.85
C ALA A 528 -4.09 -21.53 -25.82
N ARG A 529 -4.81 -21.20 -26.91
CA ARG A 529 -5.72 -20.05 -26.97
C ARG A 529 -6.74 -20.15 -25.84
N PRO A 530 -7.02 -19.06 -25.08
CA PRO A 530 -8.09 -19.06 -24.11
C PRO A 530 -9.45 -19.21 -24.82
N SER A 531 -10.27 -20.10 -24.30
CA SER A 531 -11.65 -20.30 -24.74
C SER A 531 -12.50 -19.08 -24.37
N VAL A 532 -13.28 -18.60 -25.34
CA VAL A 532 -14.29 -17.56 -25.18
C VAL A 532 -15.26 -17.96 -24.07
N GLY A 533 -15.26 -17.23 -22.94
CA GLY A 533 -16.17 -17.47 -21.81
C GLY A 533 -15.60 -17.22 -20.41
N ASP A 534 -14.34 -16.80 -20.27
CA ASP A 534 -13.76 -16.55 -18.95
C ASP A 534 -14.27 -15.23 -18.34
N SER A 535 -15.16 -15.35 -17.36
CA SER A 535 -15.72 -14.23 -16.59
C SER A 535 -14.64 -13.37 -15.90
N GLY A 536 -13.44 -13.94 -15.66
CA GLY A 536 -12.31 -13.19 -15.10
C GLY A 536 -11.74 -12.16 -16.07
N ALA A 537 -11.75 -12.44 -17.37
CA ALA A 537 -11.23 -11.52 -18.39
C ALA A 537 -12.12 -10.27 -18.54
N LEU A 538 -13.45 -10.44 -18.37
CA LEU A 538 -14.40 -9.32 -18.41
C LEU A 538 -14.16 -8.35 -17.25
N HIS A 539 -13.99 -8.86 -16.03
CA HIS A 539 -13.69 -8.03 -14.85
C HIS A 539 -12.32 -7.36 -14.93
N ALA A 540 -11.31 -8.03 -15.52
CA ALA A 540 -10.00 -7.42 -15.75
C ALA A 540 -10.08 -6.26 -16.77
N ILE A 541 -10.93 -6.38 -17.80
CA ILE A 541 -11.18 -5.30 -18.76
C ILE A 541 -11.96 -4.15 -18.13
N GLU A 542 -12.99 -4.44 -17.32
CA GLU A 542 -13.76 -3.44 -16.59
C GLU A 542 -12.88 -2.62 -15.65
N ARG A 543 -11.98 -3.27 -14.89
CA ARG A 543 -10.99 -2.56 -14.07
C ARG A 543 -10.00 -1.73 -14.86
N ARG A 544 -9.54 -2.25 -16.02
CA ARG A 544 -8.69 -1.47 -16.92
C ARG A 544 -9.43 -0.25 -17.45
N LEU A 545 -10.72 -0.36 -17.72
CA LEU A 545 -11.55 0.73 -18.18
C LEU A 545 -11.80 1.75 -17.06
N ASP A 546 -12.05 1.32 -15.83
CA ASP A 546 -12.19 2.22 -14.68
C ASP A 546 -10.88 2.94 -14.35
N ASN A 547 -9.74 2.23 -14.38
CA ASN A 547 -8.42 2.84 -14.21
C ASN A 547 -8.10 3.79 -15.38
N LEU A 548 -8.49 3.45 -16.61
CA LEU A 548 -8.35 4.32 -17.77
C LEU A 548 -9.26 5.55 -17.66
N MET A 549 -10.50 5.39 -17.20
CA MET A 549 -11.42 6.51 -16.97
C MET A 549 -10.91 7.41 -15.83
N HIS A 550 -10.31 6.84 -14.79
CA HIS A 550 -9.68 7.61 -13.72
C HIS A 550 -8.42 8.33 -14.22
N ALA A 551 -7.58 7.65 -15.01
CA ALA A 551 -6.45 8.26 -15.68
C ALA A 551 -6.91 9.39 -16.61
N LEU A 552 -7.90 9.17 -17.47
CA LEU A 552 -8.45 10.17 -18.38
C LEU A 552 -9.18 11.31 -17.66
N ALA A 553 -9.84 11.04 -16.54
CA ALA A 553 -10.48 12.08 -15.71
C ALA A 553 -9.44 12.94 -14.97
N VAL A 554 -8.28 12.36 -14.63
CA VAL A 554 -7.12 13.09 -14.10
C VAL A 554 -6.40 13.84 -15.23
N HIS A 555 -6.29 13.24 -16.40
CA HIS A 555 -5.60 13.73 -17.61
C HIS A 555 -6.54 14.55 -18.49
N GLY A 556 -7.20 15.58 -17.94
CA GLY A 556 -8.15 16.44 -18.66
C GLY A 556 -7.56 17.26 -19.83
N GLU A 557 -6.89 16.61 -20.78
CA GLU A 557 -6.29 17.19 -21.98
C GLU A 557 -7.09 16.74 -23.20
N ALA A 558 -8.01 17.60 -23.63
CA ALA A 558 -8.08 17.86 -25.06
C ALA A 558 -6.83 18.68 -25.38
N GLU A 559 -6.02 18.20 -26.33
CA GLU A 559 -4.97 18.98 -27.00
C GLU A 559 -5.59 20.30 -27.49
N ASP A 560 -5.35 21.40 -26.77
CA ASP A 560 -5.61 22.74 -27.28
C ASP A 560 -4.35 23.21 -28.04
N ASP A 561 -4.55 23.32 -29.35
CA ASP A 561 -3.72 23.88 -30.42
C ASP A 561 -2.44 23.15 -30.86
N PRO A 562 -2.38 22.66 -32.13
CA PRO A 562 -1.13 22.21 -32.72
C PRO A 562 -0.17 23.41 -32.84
N PRO A 563 1.16 23.18 -32.83
CA PRO A 563 2.14 24.24 -32.94
C PRO A 563 1.87 25.08 -34.19
N VAL A 564 1.68 26.38 -33.98
CA VAL A 564 1.67 27.38 -35.05
C VAL A 564 3.06 27.34 -35.68
N TYR A 565 3.16 26.72 -36.85
CA TYR A 565 4.34 26.81 -37.67
C TYR A 565 4.34 28.20 -38.33
N ASP A 566 5.16 29.11 -37.81
CA ASP A 566 5.54 30.33 -38.52
C ASP A 566 6.34 29.93 -39.76
N GLY A 567 5.64 29.81 -40.87
CA GLY A 567 6.22 29.68 -42.20
C GLY A 567 6.69 31.04 -42.69
N ASP A 568 7.84 31.50 -42.22
CA ASP A 568 8.51 32.69 -42.77
C ASP A 568 9.45 32.25 -43.91
N ALA A 569 8.85 32.13 -45.09
CA ALA A 569 9.55 32.00 -46.36
C ALA A 569 9.28 33.27 -47.17
N ASP A 570 10.11 34.29 -47.01
CA ASP A 570 10.42 35.28 -48.05
C ASP A 570 11.60 36.15 -47.64
N HIS A 571 12.79 35.84 -48.19
CA HIS A 571 13.65 36.85 -48.82
C HIS A 571 14.87 36.17 -49.45
N ALA A 572 14.77 35.95 -50.75
CA ALA A 572 15.91 35.76 -51.62
C ALA A 572 16.09 37.00 -52.51
N LEU A 573 17.36 37.34 -52.74
CA LEU A 573 17.90 38.15 -53.84
C LEU A 573 17.82 39.68 -53.70
N ASN A 574 18.96 40.29 -53.34
CA ASN A 574 19.57 41.21 -54.29
C ASN A 574 21.12 41.21 -54.25
N ARG A 575 21.67 41.32 -55.45
CA ARG A 575 23.08 41.23 -55.85
C ARG A 575 23.92 42.47 -55.49
N ASN A 576 25.23 42.22 -55.36
CA ASN A 576 26.41 42.99 -55.82
C ASN A 576 26.26 44.51 -56.06
N ASN A 577 27.15 45.34 -55.48
CA ASN A 577 28.35 45.86 -56.18
C ASN A 577 29.19 46.83 -55.30
N ASP A 578 30.49 46.86 -55.61
CA ASP A 578 31.45 47.98 -55.55
C ASP A 578 32.01 48.55 -54.21
N GLY A 579 33.30 48.27 -53.96
CA GLY A 579 34.40 49.21 -54.28
C GLY A 579 34.79 50.29 -53.26
N HIS A 580 36.10 50.31 -52.91
CA HIS A 580 36.96 51.43 -52.44
C HIS A 580 36.43 52.35 -51.31
N VAL A 581 37.12 52.54 -50.18
CA VAL A 581 38.46 53.14 -49.96
C VAL A 581 39.04 52.61 -48.65
#